data_AF-A0A3M6XGJ3-F1
#
_entry.id   AF-A0A3M6XGJ3-F1
#
_cell.length_a   1.000
_cell.length_b   1.000
_cell.length_c   1.000
_cell.angle_alpha   90.00
_cell.angle_beta   90.00
_cell.angle_gamma   90.00
#
_symmetry.space_group_name_H-M   'P 1'
#
loop_
_entity.id
_entity.type
_entity.pdbx_description
1 polymer ?
#
loop_
_entity_poly.entity_id
_entity_poly.type
_entity_poly.pdbx_seq_one_letter_code
_entity_poly.pdbx_strand_id
1 'polypeptide(L)'
;MVLGGVANFFPLGIQSIIIGCYCIIFGIATGLLEFQIPPQVARYASFMFSFIGRGVFYLFIGCVMIGAKWYHIAPGVITAVIGIAYIALEFVPSIEPPANMRDADAGWGAEQLGVIQVEEARIRISINALKRLYKYLYDDMD
;
A
#
# COMPACT_ATOMS: atom_id res chain seq x y z
N MET A 1 7.37 -4.89 16.53
CA MET A 1 7.85 -3.53 16.15
C MET A 1 7.74 -2.52 17.29
N VAL A 2 6.54 -2.17 17.80
CA VAL A 2 6.37 -1.13 18.85
C VAL A 2 7.14 -1.45 20.13
N LEU A 3 7.05 -2.69 20.65
CA LEU A 3 7.78 -3.11 21.85
C LEU A 3 9.31 -3.02 21.70
N GLY A 4 9.85 -3.34 20.52
CA GLY A 4 11.29 -3.21 20.28
C GLY A 4 11.73 -1.77 20.00
N GLY A 5 10.83 -0.89 19.53
CA GLY A 5 11.06 0.56 19.47
C GLY A 5 11.19 1.18 20.86
N VAL A 6 10.35 0.75 21.82
CA VAL A 6 10.44 1.17 23.23
C VAL A 6 11.70 0.60 23.89
N ALA A 7 12.08 -0.64 23.60
CA ALA A 7 13.31 -1.24 24.12
C ALA A 7 14.59 -0.52 23.63
N ASN A 8 14.57 0.07 22.43
CA ASN A 8 15.68 0.85 21.85
C ASN A 8 15.97 2.17 22.58
N PHE A 9 15.10 2.65 23.47
CA PHE A 9 15.38 3.83 24.29
C PHE A 9 16.41 3.59 25.42
N PHE A 10 16.72 2.34 25.78
CA PHE A 10 17.56 1.98 26.93
C PHE A 10 19.01 1.59 26.58
N PRO A 11 19.57 2.20 25.53
CA PRO A 11 20.85 2.91 25.63
C PRO A 11 20.76 4.33 25.00
N LEU A 12 21.28 5.36 25.70
CA LEU A 12 21.28 6.78 25.29
C LEU A 12 22.28 7.07 24.15
N GLY A 13 22.11 6.39 23.02
CA GLY A 13 22.73 6.73 21.74
C GLY A 13 21.74 7.46 20.86
N ILE A 14 22.17 8.54 20.19
CA ILE A 14 21.34 9.28 19.22
C ILE A 14 20.82 8.32 18.13
N GLN A 15 21.65 7.38 17.69
CA GLN A 15 21.29 6.36 16.70
C GLN A 15 20.14 5.45 17.16
N SER A 16 20.18 4.96 18.40
CA SER A 16 19.15 4.08 18.96
C SER A 16 17.82 4.82 19.19
N ILE A 17 17.87 6.11 19.55
CA ILE A 17 16.69 6.98 19.65
C ILE A 17 16.04 7.16 18.28
N ILE A 18 16.81 7.46 17.25
CA ILE A 18 16.32 7.64 15.88
C ILE A 18 15.64 6.34 15.38
N ILE A 19 16.30 5.19 15.57
CA ILE A 19 15.75 3.88 15.19
C ILE A 19 14.46 3.57 15.98
N GLY A 20 14.43 3.89 17.28
CA GLY A 20 13.25 3.74 18.13
C GLY A 20 12.06 4.56 17.64
N CYS A 21 12.26 5.83 17.30
CA CYS A 21 11.23 6.70 16.73
C CYS A 21 10.67 6.14 15.41
N TYR A 22 11.53 5.72 14.48
CA TYR A 22 11.08 5.10 13.23
C TYR A 22 10.27 3.82 13.50
N CYS A 23 10.72 2.94 14.40
CA CYS A 23 10.00 1.70 14.73
C CYS A 23 8.61 1.96 15.34
N ILE A 24 8.44 3.01 16.14
CA ILE A 24 7.16 3.39 16.74
C ILE A 24 6.23 3.97 15.66
N ILE A 25 6.70 4.92 14.86
CA ILE A 25 5.90 5.54 13.78
C ILE A 25 5.45 4.48 12.79
N PHE A 26 6.37 3.63 12.32
CA PHE A 26 6.04 2.56 11.38
C PHE A 26 5.17 1.46 12.01
N GLY A 27 5.37 1.15 13.29
CA GLY A 27 4.53 0.21 14.02
C GLY A 27 3.08 0.70 14.16
N ILE A 28 2.89 1.97 14.50
CA ILE A 28 1.57 2.61 14.57
C ILE A 28 0.95 2.70 13.17
N ALA A 29 1.71 3.13 12.16
CA ALA A 29 1.21 3.20 10.79
C ALA A 29 0.75 1.84 10.27
N THR A 30 1.51 0.78 10.55
CA THR A 30 1.14 -0.60 10.18
C THR A 30 -0.11 -1.07 10.91
N GLY A 31 -0.24 -0.77 12.20
CA GLY A 31 -1.44 -1.10 12.97
C GLY A 31 -2.68 -0.31 12.52
N LEU A 32 -2.53 0.97 12.19
CA LEU A 32 -3.63 1.77 11.63
C LEU A 32 -4.12 1.20 10.29
N LEU A 33 -3.18 0.79 9.43
CA LEU A 33 -3.47 0.10 8.17
C LEU A 33 -4.15 -1.27 8.35
N GLU A 34 -4.16 -1.84 9.55
CA GLU A 34 -4.83 -3.11 9.85
C GLU A 34 -6.31 -2.90 10.21
N PHE A 35 -6.65 -1.79 10.86
CA PHE A 35 -8.02 -1.49 11.30
C PHE A 35 -8.83 -0.67 10.29
N GLN A 36 -8.19 0.20 9.50
CA GLN A 36 -8.86 1.02 8.47
C GLN A 36 -7.91 1.30 7.30
N ILE A 37 -8.43 1.34 6.07
CA ILE A 37 -7.66 1.66 4.85
C ILE A 37 -7.95 3.13 4.47
N PRO A 38 -7.19 4.12 4.97
CA PRO A 38 -7.35 5.49 4.51
C PRO A 38 -6.89 5.61 3.04
N PRO A 39 -7.73 6.14 2.13
CA PRO A 39 -7.46 6.18 0.69
C PRO A 39 -6.22 7.01 0.32
N GLN A 40 -5.82 7.98 1.16
CA GLN A 40 -4.59 8.75 0.93
C GLN A 40 -3.31 7.93 1.17
N VAL A 41 -3.31 6.94 2.07
CA VAL A 41 -2.12 6.12 2.37
C VAL A 41 -1.96 5.01 1.32
N ALA A 42 -3.06 4.49 0.78
CA ALA A 42 -3.06 3.58 -0.36
C ALA A 42 -2.36 4.17 -1.60
N ARG A 43 -2.47 5.49 -1.81
CA ARG A 43 -1.86 6.19 -2.94
C ARG A 43 -0.33 6.29 -2.86
N TYR A 44 0.26 6.33 -1.66
CA TYR A 44 1.72 6.50 -1.47
C TYR A 44 2.44 5.27 -0.92
N ALA A 45 1.73 4.32 -0.32
CA ALA A 45 2.30 3.13 0.31
C ALA A 45 1.83 1.83 -0.36
N SER A 46 1.72 1.79 -1.69
CA SER A 46 1.26 0.62 -2.45
C SER A 46 2.09 -0.64 -2.15
N PHE A 47 3.37 -0.50 -1.79
CA PHE A 47 4.23 -1.61 -1.37
C PHE A 47 3.80 -2.24 -0.04
N MET A 48 3.17 -1.49 0.87
CA MET A 48 2.61 -2.00 2.13
C MET A 48 1.28 -2.74 1.91
N PHE A 49 0.74 -2.80 0.70
CA PHE A 49 -0.46 -3.59 0.36
C PHE A 49 -0.14 -4.86 -0.43
N SER A 50 1.15 -5.19 -0.60
CA SER A 50 1.61 -6.44 -1.22
C SER A 50 2.28 -7.35 -0.18
N PHE A 51 2.11 -8.67 -0.31
CA PHE A 51 2.71 -9.67 0.58
C PHE A 51 4.23 -9.56 0.58
N ILE A 52 4.83 -9.39 -0.61
CA ILE A 52 6.27 -9.21 -0.76
C ILE A 52 6.74 -7.90 -0.13
N GLY A 53 6.00 -6.81 -0.33
CA GLY A 53 6.41 -5.49 0.16
C GLY A 53 6.30 -5.38 1.68
N ARG A 54 5.28 -5.98 2.31
CA ARG A 54 5.22 -6.15 3.77
C ARG A 54 6.33 -7.05 4.30
N GLY A 55 6.59 -8.17 3.61
CA GLY A 55 7.62 -9.13 4.01
C GLY A 55 9.03 -8.53 4.00
N VAL A 56 9.41 -7.87 2.91
CA VAL A 56 10.70 -7.16 2.79
C VAL A 56 10.80 -6.03 3.82
N PHE A 57 9.71 -5.31 4.07
CA PHE A 57 9.67 -4.24 5.07
C PHE A 57 9.89 -4.76 6.50
N TYR A 58 9.20 -5.83 6.90
CA TYR A 58 9.39 -6.44 8.22
C TYR A 58 10.79 -7.05 8.38
N LEU A 59 11.33 -7.65 7.31
CA LEU A 59 12.71 -8.14 7.30
C LEU A 59 13.72 -7.00 7.48
N PHE A 60 13.55 -5.90 6.76
CA PHE A 60 14.42 -4.72 6.87
C PHE A 60 14.40 -4.12 8.27
N ILE A 61 13.22 -3.90 8.85
CA ILE A 61 13.11 -3.35 10.20
C ILE A 61 13.63 -4.34 11.26
N GLY A 62 13.38 -5.64 11.09
CA GLY A 62 13.93 -6.67 11.96
C GLY A 62 15.45 -6.63 12.03
N CYS A 63 16.12 -6.47 10.89
CA CYS A 63 17.58 -6.32 10.80
C CYS A 63 18.09 -5.02 11.46
N VAL A 64 17.39 -3.90 11.26
CA VAL A 64 17.77 -2.59 11.84
C VAL A 64 17.60 -2.55 13.36
N MET A 65 16.69 -3.36 13.91
CA MET A 65 16.44 -3.45 15.35
C MET A 65 17.45 -4.32 16.11
N ILE A 66 18.22 -5.18 15.43
CA ILE A 66 19.20 -6.06 16.08
C ILE A 66 20.35 -5.21 16.62
N GLY A 67 20.46 -5.18 17.95
CA GLY A 67 21.53 -4.49 18.69
C GLY A 67 22.29 -5.43 19.62
N ALA A 68 23.23 -4.89 20.39
CA ALA A 68 24.16 -5.68 21.21
C ALA A 68 23.53 -6.37 22.45
N LYS A 69 22.37 -5.91 22.92
CA LYS A 69 21.69 -6.48 24.12
C LYS A 69 20.54 -7.38 23.72
N TRP A 70 20.28 -8.40 24.53
CA TRP A 70 19.24 -9.41 24.28
C TRP A 70 17.83 -8.84 24.08
N TYR A 71 17.50 -7.74 24.76
CA TYR A 71 16.23 -7.01 24.61
C TYR A 71 16.04 -6.37 23.23
N HIS A 72 17.10 -6.21 22.43
CA HIS A 72 17.05 -5.73 21.05
C HIS A 72 17.04 -6.90 20.05
N ILE A 73 17.78 -7.96 20.37
CA ILE A 73 17.90 -9.16 19.52
C ILE A 73 16.56 -9.90 19.43
N ALA A 74 15.89 -10.15 20.55
CA ALA A 74 14.64 -10.91 20.58
C ALA A 74 13.53 -10.29 19.69
N PRO A 75 13.13 -9.02 19.84
CA PRO A 75 12.10 -8.42 18.99
C PRO A 75 12.56 -8.22 17.54
N GLY A 76 13.85 -7.99 17.30
CA GLY A 76 14.42 -7.88 15.95
C GLY A 76 14.33 -9.19 15.18
N VAL A 77 14.77 -10.30 15.80
CA VAL A 77 14.71 -11.65 15.20
C VAL A 77 13.28 -12.09 14.95
N ILE A 78 12.36 -11.87 15.90
CA ILE A 78 10.93 -12.23 15.70
C ILE A 78 10.35 -11.47 14.50
N THR A 79 10.61 -10.17 14.40
CA THR A 79 10.12 -9.34 13.29
C THR A 79 10.74 -9.77 11.95
N ALA A 80 12.04 -10.11 11.94
CA ALA A 80 12.72 -10.61 10.75
C ALA A 80 12.17 -11.97 10.28
N VAL A 81 11.92 -12.89 11.20
CA VAL A 81 11.33 -14.21 10.90
C VAL A 81 9.92 -14.06 10.34
N ILE A 82 9.10 -13.16 10.90
CA ILE A 82 7.78 -12.83 10.36
C ILE A 82 7.91 -12.27 8.93
N GLY A 83 8.89 -11.40 8.66
CA GLY A 83 9.16 -10.90 7.31
C GLY A 83 9.49 -12.00 6.30
N ILE A 84 10.33 -12.96 6.69
CA ILE A 84 10.66 -14.14 5.87
C ILE A 84 9.40 -14.99 5.62
N ALA A 85 8.56 -15.19 6.63
CA ALA A 85 7.30 -15.91 6.48
C ALA A 85 6.35 -15.22 5.48
N TYR A 86 6.25 -13.88 5.52
CA TYR A 86 5.46 -13.10 4.56
C TYR A 86 6.00 -13.21 3.12
N ILE A 87 7.33 -13.24 2.93
CA ILE A 87 7.95 -13.49 1.61
C ILE A 87 7.68 -14.94 1.16
N ALA A 88 7.77 -15.91 2.07
CA ALA A 88 7.51 -17.31 1.74
C ALA A 88 6.04 -17.57 1.36
N LEU A 89 5.09 -16.84 1.98
CA LEU A 89 3.67 -16.91 1.64
C LEU A 89 3.36 -16.44 0.21
N GLU A 90 4.22 -15.63 -0.41
CA GLU A 90 4.09 -15.28 -1.84
C GLU A 90 4.23 -16.51 -2.75
N PHE A 91 5.07 -17.48 -2.37
CA PHE A 91 5.30 -18.69 -3.15
C PHE A 91 4.21 -19.76 -2.91
N VAL A 92 3.21 -19.47 -2.07
CA VAL A 92 2.04 -20.33 -1.85
C VAL A 92 0.84 -19.71 -2.58
N PRO A 93 0.59 -20.07 -3.85
CA PRO A 93 -0.45 -19.46 -4.69
C PRO A 93 -1.91 -19.77 -4.29
N SER A 94 -2.15 -20.30 -3.07
CA SER A 94 -3.43 -20.87 -2.65
C SER A 94 -4.15 -20.10 -1.52
N ILE A 95 -3.61 -19.00 -1.01
CA ILE A 95 -4.29 -18.16 -0.02
C ILE A 95 -4.80 -16.90 -0.73
N GLU A 96 -6.12 -16.77 -0.86
CA GLU A 96 -6.74 -15.53 -1.30
C GLU A 96 -6.21 -14.38 -0.44
N PRO A 97 -5.68 -13.30 -1.04
CA PRO A 97 -5.19 -12.15 -0.29
C PRO A 97 -6.27 -11.65 0.69
N PRO A 98 -5.94 -11.47 1.99
CA PRO A 98 -6.91 -11.02 2.97
C PRO A 98 -7.52 -9.68 2.54
N ALA A 99 -8.80 -9.45 2.88
CA ALA A 99 -9.63 -8.34 2.40
C ALA A 99 -8.94 -6.96 2.40
N ASN A 100 -8.04 -6.71 3.37
CA ASN A 100 -7.21 -5.50 3.46
C ASN A 100 -6.29 -5.22 2.25
N MET A 101 -5.98 -6.22 1.42
CA MET A 101 -5.18 -6.08 0.19
C MET A 101 -6.05 -6.07 -1.08
N ARG A 102 -7.32 -6.50 -0.97
CA ARG A 102 -8.26 -6.58 -2.09
C ARG A 102 -8.97 -5.25 -2.35
N ASP A 103 -9.22 -4.48 -1.29
CA ASP A 103 -9.93 -3.19 -1.39
C ASP A 103 -9.00 -2.00 -1.73
N ALA A 104 -7.68 -2.14 -1.52
CA ALA A 104 -6.70 -1.11 -1.84
C ALA A 104 -6.44 -0.97 -3.36
N ASP A 105 -6.51 -2.08 -4.11
CA ASP A 105 -6.40 -2.08 -5.59
C ASP A 105 -7.69 -1.58 -6.27
N ALA A 106 -8.85 -1.69 -5.59
CA ALA A 106 -10.15 -1.32 -6.15
C ALA A 106 -10.37 0.20 -6.24
N GLY A 107 -9.71 1.00 -5.38
CA GLY A 107 -9.94 2.45 -5.31
C GLY A 107 -9.40 3.23 -6.51
N TRP A 108 -8.20 2.89 -7.00
CA TRP A 108 -7.55 3.65 -8.07
C TRP A 108 -8.01 3.23 -9.47
N GLY A 109 -8.24 1.92 -9.67
CA GLY A 109 -8.82 1.41 -10.91
C GLY A 109 -10.23 1.96 -11.16
N ALA A 110 -11.06 2.08 -10.13
CA ALA A 110 -12.41 2.62 -10.26
C ALA A 110 -12.42 4.12 -10.59
N GLU A 111 -11.51 4.92 -10.01
CA GLU A 111 -11.37 6.34 -10.35
C GLU A 111 -10.88 6.54 -11.80
N GLN A 112 -9.87 5.78 -12.23
CA GLN A 112 -9.33 5.89 -13.59
C GLN A 112 -10.32 5.38 -14.65
N LEU A 113 -11.04 4.29 -14.37
CA LEU A 113 -12.13 3.81 -15.24
C LEU A 113 -13.29 4.81 -15.27
N GLY A 114 -13.59 5.49 -14.16
CA GLY A 114 -14.57 6.57 -14.11
C GLY A 114 -14.19 7.74 -15.03
N VAL A 115 -12.93 8.17 -15.02
CA VAL A 115 -12.43 9.23 -15.91
C VAL A 115 -12.49 8.80 -17.37
N ILE A 116 -12.11 7.54 -17.68
CA ILE A 116 -12.16 7.00 -19.05
C ILE A 116 -13.62 6.88 -19.53
N GLN A 117 -14.56 6.46 -18.68
CA GLN A 117 -15.99 6.37 -19.00
C GLN A 117 -16.61 7.74 -19.28
N VAL A 118 -16.22 8.77 -18.51
CA VAL A 118 -16.67 10.15 -18.75
C VAL A 118 -16.13 10.69 -20.08
N GLU A 119 -14.87 10.41 -20.39
CA GLU A 119 -14.26 10.86 -21.64
C GLU A 119 -14.87 10.13 -22.86
N GLU A 120 -15.10 8.81 -22.77
CA GLU A 120 -15.84 8.05 -23.79
C GLU A 120 -17.25 8.59 -24.02
N ALA A 121 -17.97 8.92 -22.94
CA ALA A 121 -19.32 9.49 -23.04
C ALA A 121 -19.31 10.85 -23.75
N ARG A 122 -18.35 11.74 -23.44
CA ARG A 122 -18.19 13.02 -24.15
C ARG A 122 -17.93 12.81 -25.64
N ILE A 123 -17.02 11.90 -25.99
CA ILE A 123 -16.69 11.60 -27.40
C ILE A 123 -17.92 11.06 -28.14
N ARG A 124 -18.68 10.14 -27.55
CA ARG A 124 -19.90 9.58 -28.15
C ARG A 124 -20.96 10.66 -28.39
N ILE A 125 -21.15 11.57 -27.44
CA ILE A 125 -22.09 12.70 -27.58
C ILE A 125 -21.66 13.60 -28.74
N SER A 126 -20.37 13.96 -28.81
CA SER A 126 -19.81 14.78 -29.90
C SER A 126 -19.99 14.11 -31.27
N ILE A 127 -19.71 12.82 -31.39
CA ILE A 127 -19.86 12.08 -32.65
C ILE A 127 -21.33 12.02 -33.06
N ASN A 128 -22.25 11.78 -32.13
CA ASN A 128 -23.69 11.75 -32.42
C ASN A 128 -24.23 13.12 -32.82
N ALA A 129 -23.73 14.21 -32.22
CA ALA A 129 -24.05 15.58 -32.61
C ALA A 129 -23.55 15.87 -34.05
N LEU A 130 -22.32 15.48 -34.37
CA LEU A 130 -21.74 15.60 -35.71
C LEU A 130 -22.54 14.82 -36.76
N LYS A 131 -22.95 13.59 -36.46
CA LYS A 131 -23.80 12.78 -37.36
C LYS A 131 -25.17 13.42 -37.59
N ARG A 132 -25.77 14.01 -36.56
CA ARG A 132 -27.04 14.75 -36.70
C ARG A 132 -26.87 16.00 -37.57
N LEU A 133 -25.82 16.77 -37.35
CA LEU A 133 -25.51 17.95 -38.17
C LEU A 133 -25.26 17.58 -39.63
N TYR A 134 -24.48 16.54 -39.88
CA TYR A 134 -24.23 16.04 -41.22
C TYR A 134 -25.53 15.62 -41.93
N LYS A 135 -26.44 14.94 -41.23
CA LYS A 135 -27.74 14.56 -41.78
C LYS A 135 -28.60 15.78 -42.13
N TYR A 136 -28.67 16.78 -41.25
CA TYR A 136 -29.40 18.02 -41.51
C TYR A 136 -28.88 18.78 -42.73
N LEU A 137 -27.55 18.88 -42.88
CA LEU A 137 -26.94 19.57 -44.02
C LEU A 137 -27.13 18.84 -45.36
N TYR A 138 -27.36 17.53 -45.34
CA TYR A 138 -27.57 16.74 -46.55
C TYR A 138 -29.05 16.66 -46.95
N ASP A 139 -29.98 16.58 -45.99
CA ASP A 139 -31.44 16.60 -46.26
C ASP A 139 -31.91 17.95 -46.84
N ASP A 140 -31.21 19.06 -46.59
CA ASP A 140 -31.54 20.40 -47.15
C ASP A 140 -31.03 20.62 -48.60
N MET A 141 -30.32 19.65 -49.20
CA MET A 141 -29.76 19.75 -50.57
C MET A 141 -30.58 19.03 -51.65
N ASP A 142 -31.71 18.42 -51.30
CA ASP A 142 -32.74 17.87 -52.22
C ASP A 142 -34.00 18.75 -52.23
#